data_AF-A0A959CIG2-F1
#
_entry.id   AF-A0A959CIG2-F1
#
_cell.length_a   1.000
_cell.length_b   1.000
_cell.length_c   1.000
_cell.angle_alpha   90.00
_cell.angle_beta   90.00
_cell.angle_gamma   90.00
#
_symmetry.space_group_name_H-M   'P 1'
#
loop_
_entity.id
_entity.type
_entity.pdbx_description
1 polymer ?
#
loop_
_entity_poly.entity_id
_entity_poly.type
_entity_poly.pdbx_seq_one_letter_code
_entity_poly.pdbx_strand_id
1 'polypeptide(L)'
;MEIKYQGFLEDLIPILKEETKRLKNDKEKGDYTAGQLHEYCHTLLLLQQLSIEINLPLSSIGLADISELSHKYGEIPSTIKPAAFKKLIQKLVKALKHKAANLKQKKTNNEAFQQGQLQALYTILSIMQEQAELSFDIELKEIGLEQVELSDYM
;
A
#
# COMPACT_ATOMS: atom_id res chain seq x y z
N MET A 1 -20.45 -8.00 2.54
CA MET A 1 -19.42 -7.07 3.06
C MET A 1 -18.00 -7.40 2.58
N GLU A 2 -17.75 -8.58 2.02
CA GLU A 2 -16.38 -9.05 1.74
C GLU A 2 -15.97 -8.88 0.27
N ILE A 3 -16.94 -8.88 -0.64
CA ILE A 3 -16.77 -8.55 -2.06
C ILE A 3 -16.26 -7.11 -2.23
N LYS A 4 -16.72 -6.15 -1.40
CA LYS A 4 -16.29 -4.75 -1.48
C LYS A 4 -14.80 -4.55 -1.13
N TYR A 5 -14.25 -5.33 -0.20
CA TYR A 5 -12.83 -5.23 0.17
C TYR A 5 -11.91 -5.93 -0.83
N GLN A 6 -12.39 -6.97 -1.49
CA GLN A 6 -11.66 -7.59 -2.58
C GLN A 6 -11.60 -6.65 -3.79
N GLY A 7 -12.75 -6.07 -4.20
CA GLY A 7 -12.79 -5.06 -5.25
C GLY A 7 -11.91 -3.85 -4.94
N PHE A 8 -11.90 -3.40 -3.69
CA PHE A 8 -10.99 -2.34 -3.24
C PHE A 8 -9.50 -2.63 -3.52
N LEU A 9 -9.06 -3.87 -3.30
CA LEU A 9 -7.67 -4.26 -3.60
C LEU A 9 -7.45 -4.40 -5.12
N GLU A 10 -8.42 -4.95 -5.84
CA GLU A 10 -8.41 -5.07 -7.30
C GLU A 10 -8.23 -3.72 -8.01
N ASP A 11 -8.78 -2.63 -7.44
CA ASP A 11 -8.63 -1.27 -7.97
C ASP A 11 -7.36 -0.56 -7.45
N LEU A 12 -7.04 -0.72 -6.16
CA LEU A 12 -5.88 -0.07 -5.54
C LEU A 12 -4.55 -0.54 -6.16
N ILE A 13 -4.39 -1.84 -6.39
CA ILE A 13 -3.12 -2.43 -6.79
C ILE A 13 -2.66 -1.96 -8.19
N PRO A 14 -3.52 -1.89 -9.21
CA PRO A 14 -3.19 -1.28 -10.49
C PRO A 14 -2.68 0.16 -10.36
N ILE A 15 -3.33 0.99 -9.54
CA ILE A 15 -2.91 2.39 -9.31
C ILE A 15 -1.50 2.43 -8.72
N LEU A 16 -1.24 1.63 -7.67
CA LEU A 16 0.09 1.55 -7.05
C LEU A 16 1.16 1.03 -8.04
N LYS A 17 0.82 0.07 -8.90
CA LYS A 17 1.72 -0.43 -9.96
C LYS A 17 2.02 0.64 -11.00
N GLU A 18 1.03 1.42 -11.41
CA GLU A 18 1.22 2.51 -12.38
C GLU A 18 2.14 3.60 -11.82
N GLU A 19 1.91 4.02 -10.57
CA GLU A 19 2.80 4.97 -9.87
C GLU A 19 4.23 4.43 -9.75
N THR A 20 4.39 3.15 -9.41
CA THR A 20 5.69 2.48 -9.35
C THR A 20 6.40 2.51 -10.71
N LYS A 21 5.66 2.22 -11.80
CA LYS A 21 6.20 2.25 -13.17
C LYS A 21 6.59 3.67 -13.59
N ARG A 22 5.74 4.67 -13.27
CA ARG A 22 5.99 6.09 -13.53
C ARG A 22 7.29 6.54 -12.88
N LEU A 23 7.46 6.28 -11.58
CA LEU A 23 8.66 6.64 -10.82
C LEU A 23 9.90 5.89 -11.31
N LYS A 24 9.78 4.62 -11.73
CA LYS A 24 10.91 3.84 -12.27
C LYS A 24 11.42 4.39 -13.61
N ASN A 25 10.51 4.94 -14.42
CA ASN A 25 10.81 5.51 -15.73
C ASN A 25 11.13 7.01 -15.68
N ASP A 26 11.01 7.63 -14.50
CA ASP A 26 11.42 9.01 -14.30
C ASP A 26 12.93 9.15 -14.54
N LYS A 27 13.28 10.08 -15.43
CA LYS A 27 14.66 10.32 -15.87
C LYS A 27 15.41 11.19 -14.86
N GLU A 28 14.71 11.91 -13.98
CA GLU A 28 15.29 12.67 -12.89
C GLU A 28 15.42 11.77 -11.64
N LYS A 29 16.39 10.86 -11.67
CA LYS A 29 16.70 9.97 -10.55
C LYS A 29 17.44 10.72 -9.44
N GLY A 30 16.71 11.52 -8.68
CA GLY A 30 17.16 12.10 -7.42
C GLY A 30 16.86 11.19 -6.22
N ASP A 31 17.49 11.48 -5.09
CA ASP A 31 17.26 10.76 -3.83
C ASP A 31 15.78 10.80 -3.40
N TYR A 32 15.10 11.92 -3.65
CA TYR A 32 13.67 12.07 -3.41
C TYR A 32 12.82 11.05 -4.20
N THR A 33 13.01 10.96 -5.51
CA THR A 33 12.32 10.01 -6.39
C THR A 33 12.65 8.56 -6.00
N ALA A 34 13.89 8.29 -5.61
CA ALA A 34 14.30 6.98 -5.11
C ALA A 34 13.60 6.62 -3.80
N GLY A 35 13.41 7.58 -2.89
CA GLY A 35 12.65 7.43 -1.65
C GLY A 35 11.17 7.14 -1.92
N GLN A 36 10.56 7.83 -2.87
CA GLN A 36 9.19 7.55 -3.29
C GLN A 36 9.05 6.14 -3.86
N LEU A 37 9.90 5.77 -4.82
CA LEU A 37 9.89 4.45 -5.45
C LEU A 37 10.07 3.33 -4.41
N HIS A 38 10.93 3.54 -3.42
CA HIS A 38 11.14 2.58 -2.33
C HIS A 38 9.84 2.27 -1.57
N GLU A 39 9.06 3.29 -1.21
CA GLU A 39 7.83 3.09 -0.44
C GLU A 39 6.68 2.48 -1.24
N TYR A 40 6.54 2.83 -2.52
CA TYR A 40 5.57 2.17 -3.40
C TYR A 40 5.88 0.67 -3.56
N CYS A 41 7.13 0.32 -3.85
CA CYS A 41 7.57 -1.08 -3.93
C CYS A 41 7.36 -1.82 -2.60
N HIS A 42 7.72 -1.18 -1.49
CA HIS A 42 7.57 -1.78 -0.16
C HIS A 42 6.10 -2.05 0.19
N THR A 43 5.21 -1.12 -0.14
CA THR A 43 3.77 -1.28 0.09
C THR A 43 3.19 -2.42 -0.73
N LEU A 44 3.59 -2.56 -2.00
CA LEU A 44 3.20 -3.69 -2.85
C LEU A 44 3.67 -5.04 -2.28
N LEU A 45 4.88 -5.11 -1.73
CA LEU A 45 5.39 -6.31 -1.06
C LEU A 45 4.62 -6.64 0.23
N LEU A 46 4.28 -5.63 1.03
CA LEU A 46 3.44 -5.81 2.23
C LEU A 46 2.05 -6.34 1.86
N LEU A 47 1.43 -5.78 0.81
CA LEU A 47 0.15 -6.27 0.29
C LEU A 47 0.24 -7.73 -0.17
N GLN A 48 1.33 -8.11 -0.85
CA GLN A 48 1.57 -9.48 -1.28
C GLN A 48 1.72 -10.43 -0.07
N GLN A 49 2.56 -10.08 0.90
CA GLN A 49 2.78 -10.89 2.12
C GLN A 49 1.48 -11.07 2.90
N LEU A 50 0.73 -10.00 3.11
CA LEU A 50 -0.55 -10.06 3.82
C LEU A 50 -1.59 -10.89 3.05
N SER A 51 -1.60 -10.84 1.72
CA SER A 51 -2.50 -11.65 0.89
C SER A 51 -2.20 -13.14 0.99
N ILE A 52 -0.92 -13.50 1.07
CA ILE A 52 -0.46 -14.87 1.33
C ILE A 52 -0.93 -15.33 2.73
N GLU A 53 -0.77 -14.49 3.76
CA GLU A 53 -1.20 -14.83 5.14
C GLU A 53 -2.71 -15.16 5.26
N ILE A 54 -3.54 -14.62 4.37
CA ILE A 54 -4.99 -14.81 4.40
C ILE A 54 -5.53 -15.72 3.28
N ASN A 55 -4.65 -16.42 2.56
CA ASN A 55 -4.96 -17.29 1.42
C ASN A 55 -5.79 -16.61 0.32
N LEU A 56 -5.51 -15.34 0.05
CA LEU A 56 -6.09 -14.64 -1.10
C LEU A 56 -5.24 -14.91 -2.36
N PRO A 57 -5.81 -15.39 -3.47
CA PRO A 57 -5.07 -15.59 -4.70
C PRO A 57 -4.43 -14.29 -5.19
N LEU A 58 -3.10 -14.29 -5.40
CA LEU A 58 -2.42 -13.10 -5.91
C LEU A 58 -2.93 -12.69 -7.31
N SER A 59 -3.37 -13.65 -8.12
CA SER A 59 -4.00 -13.39 -9.41
C SER A 59 -5.34 -12.66 -9.30
N SER A 60 -6.13 -12.90 -8.25
CA SER A 60 -7.43 -12.24 -8.09
C SER A 60 -7.31 -10.78 -7.68
N ILE A 61 -6.16 -10.35 -7.15
CA ILE A 61 -5.92 -8.94 -6.81
C ILE A 61 -4.82 -8.30 -7.67
N GLY A 62 -4.47 -8.91 -8.80
CA GLY A 62 -3.47 -8.35 -9.71
C GLY A 62 -2.05 -8.31 -9.15
N LEU A 63 -1.67 -9.13 -8.16
CA LEU A 63 -0.30 -9.27 -7.66
C LEU A 63 0.45 -10.49 -8.21
N ALA A 64 -0.12 -11.25 -9.15
CA ALA A 64 0.50 -12.44 -9.74
C ALA A 64 1.92 -12.18 -10.31
N ASP A 65 2.12 -10.99 -10.88
CA ASP A 65 3.36 -10.61 -11.57
C ASP A 65 4.40 -9.95 -10.64
N ILE A 66 4.11 -9.77 -9.34
CA ILE A 66 5.11 -9.27 -8.36
C ILE A 66 6.17 -10.34 -8.05
N SER A 67 5.97 -11.56 -8.55
CA SER A 67 6.88 -12.71 -8.41
C SER A 67 8.30 -12.46 -8.95
N GLU A 68 8.51 -11.50 -9.86
CA GLU A 68 9.88 -11.06 -10.24
C GLU A 68 10.65 -10.40 -9.07
N LEU A 69 9.99 -10.00 -7.98
CA LEU A 69 10.61 -9.51 -6.74
C LEU A 69 10.68 -10.55 -5.61
N SER A 70 10.08 -11.73 -5.77
CA SER A 70 9.83 -12.67 -4.66
C SER A 70 10.37 -14.10 -4.89
N HIS A 71 11.60 -14.23 -5.40
CA HIS A 71 12.31 -15.51 -5.41
C HIS A 71 12.65 -15.97 -3.97
N LYS A 72 11.69 -16.54 -3.21
CA LYS A 72 12.03 -17.51 -2.16
C LYS A 72 10.93 -18.36 -1.49
N TYR A 73 9.63 -18.23 -1.75
CA TYR A 73 8.65 -19.02 -0.96
C TYR A 73 7.54 -19.62 -1.82
N GLY A 74 7.41 -20.95 -1.73
CA GLY A 74 6.57 -21.81 -2.56
C GLY A 74 5.08 -21.82 -2.21
N GLU A 75 4.34 -22.56 -3.03
CA GLU A 75 2.87 -22.60 -3.17
C GLU A 75 2.11 -23.10 -1.93
N ILE A 76 0.93 -22.50 -1.65
CA ILE A 76 -0.05 -22.93 -0.62
C ILE A 76 -1.50 -22.61 -1.09
N PRO A 77 -2.52 -23.41 -0.71
CA PRO A 77 -3.76 -23.59 -1.47
C PRO A 77 -4.97 -22.72 -1.05
N SER A 78 -6.05 -22.87 -1.83
CA SER A 78 -7.32 -22.16 -1.80
C SER A 78 -8.20 -22.50 -0.59
N THR A 79 -8.54 -21.49 0.23
CA THR A 79 -9.90 -21.22 0.74
C THR A 79 -9.93 -19.95 1.61
N ILE A 80 -10.92 -19.11 1.33
CA ILE A 80 -11.10 -17.76 1.88
C ILE A 80 -11.84 -17.85 3.24
N LYS A 81 -11.28 -17.24 4.31
CA LYS A 81 -12.04 -16.84 5.50
C LYS A 81 -12.25 -15.32 5.48
N PRO A 82 -13.47 -14.84 5.21
CA PRO A 82 -13.60 -13.49 4.67
C PRO A 82 -13.62 -12.35 5.73
N ALA A 83 -13.69 -12.68 7.03
CA ALA A 83 -13.34 -11.76 8.12
C ALA A 83 -11.83 -11.39 8.20
N ALA A 84 -10.95 -12.12 7.51
CA ALA A 84 -9.52 -11.85 7.49
C ALA A 84 -9.15 -10.63 6.61
N PHE A 85 -10.00 -10.30 5.62
CA PHE A 85 -9.76 -9.24 4.64
C PHE A 85 -9.82 -7.84 5.24
N LYS A 86 -10.86 -7.58 6.02
CA LYS A 86 -10.98 -6.31 6.77
C LYS A 86 -9.78 -6.12 7.70
N LYS A 87 -9.34 -7.18 8.38
CA LYS A 87 -8.15 -7.15 9.25
C LYS A 87 -6.87 -6.88 8.47
N LEU A 88 -6.77 -7.36 7.23
CA LEU A 88 -5.63 -7.08 6.35
C LEU A 88 -5.54 -5.58 6.04
N ILE A 89 -6.63 -4.96 5.60
CA ILE A 89 -6.63 -3.53 5.26
C ILE A 89 -6.31 -2.69 6.49
N GLN A 90 -6.90 -3.01 7.65
CA GLN A 90 -6.61 -2.34 8.91
C GLN A 90 -5.14 -2.49 9.34
N LYS A 91 -4.55 -3.69 9.21
CA LYS A 91 -3.13 -3.93 9.50
C LYS A 91 -2.24 -3.08 8.60
N LEU A 92 -2.55 -3.01 7.30
CA LEU A 92 -1.79 -2.20 6.35
C LEU A 92 -1.86 -0.71 6.72
N VAL A 93 -3.07 -0.17 6.89
CA VAL A 93 -3.27 1.25 7.26
C VAL A 93 -2.49 1.60 8.54
N LYS A 94 -2.56 0.73 9.55
CA LYS A 94 -1.80 0.91 10.80
C LYS A 94 -0.29 0.90 10.58
N ALA A 95 0.22 -0.02 9.77
CA ALA A 95 1.64 -0.12 9.46
C ALA A 95 2.15 1.12 8.71
N LEU A 96 1.41 1.59 7.71
CA LEU A 96 1.73 2.80 6.95
C LEU A 96 1.76 4.05 7.85
N LYS A 97 0.72 4.24 8.68
CA LYS A 97 0.67 5.35 9.66
C LYS A 97 1.85 5.32 10.63
N HIS A 98 2.18 4.14 11.18
CA HIS A 98 3.30 4.00 12.09
C HIS A 98 4.64 4.31 11.42
N LYS A 99 4.83 3.85 10.17
CA LYS A 99 6.04 4.13 9.39
C LYS A 99 6.18 5.63 9.10
N ALA A 100 5.11 6.30 8.69
CA ALA A 100 5.10 7.74 8.47
C ALA A 100 5.43 8.54 9.74
N ALA A 101 4.82 8.18 10.88
CA ALA A 101 5.11 8.81 12.18
C ALA A 101 6.59 8.64 12.59
N ASN A 102 7.14 7.44 12.43
CA ASN A 102 8.55 7.17 12.74
C ASN A 102 9.50 7.93 11.81
N LEU A 103 9.15 8.06 10.52
CA LEU A 103 9.93 8.86 9.58
C LEU A 103 9.88 10.34 9.95
N LYS A 104 8.74 10.91 10.36
CA LYS A 104 8.65 12.31 10.79
C LYS A 104 9.56 12.65 11.98
N GLN A 105 9.83 11.67 12.86
CA GLN A 105 10.64 11.86 14.07
C GLN A 105 12.15 11.65 13.87
N LYS A 106 12.55 10.94 12.80
CA LYS A 106 13.96 10.67 12.54
C LYS A 106 14.61 11.90 11.90
N LYS A 107 15.69 12.41 12.47
CA LYS A 107 16.63 13.26 11.71
C LYS A 107 17.63 12.34 11.01
N THR A 108 17.69 12.39 9.69
CA THR A 108 18.63 11.59 8.89
C THR A 108 19.49 12.49 8.03
N ASN A 109 20.66 11.99 7.63
CA ASN A 109 21.58 12.75 6.75
C ASN A 109 21.08 12.84 5.30
N ASN A 110 19.99 12.14 4.94
CA ASN A 110 19.40 12.17 3.60
C ASN A 110 17.94 12.62 3.68
N GLU A 111 17.75 13.90 3.96
CA GLU A 111 16.44 14.53 4.10
C GLU A 111 15.61 14.39 2.81
N ALA A 112 16.22 14.51 1.62
CA ALA A 112 15.51 14.39 0.35
C ALA A 112 14.90 12.98 0.16
N PHE A 113 15.68 11.92 0.39
CA PHE A 113 15.18 10.54 0.35
C PHE A 113 14.04 10.32 1.34
N GLN A 114 14.23 10.77 2.58
CA GLN A 114 13.25 10.63 3.64
C GLN A 114 11.94 11.38 3.34
N GLN A 115 12.03 12.60 2.79
CA GLN A 115 10.87 13.35 2.34
C GLN A 115 10.15 12.65 1.19
N GLY A 116 10.91 12.03 0.27
CA GLY A 116 10.33 11.18 -0.78
C GLY A 116 9.55 10.00 -0.21
N GLN A 117 10.11 9.29 0.78
CA GLN A 117 9.41 8.21 1.46
C GLN A 117 8.13 8.70 2.16
N LEU A 118 8.22 9.82 2.87
CA LEU A 118 7.11 10.39 3.60
C LEU A 118 5.98 10.81 2.66
N GLN A 119 6.30 11.49 1.55
CA GLN A 119 5.34 11.85 0.52
C GLN A 119 4.63 10.62 -0.04
N ALA A 120 5.38 9.58 -0.40
CA ALA A 120 4.78 8.37 -0.96
C ALA A 120 3.84 7.68 0.03
N LEU A 121 4.19 7.60 1.32
CA LEU A 121 3.30 7.03 2.35
C LEU A 121 1.98 7.80 2.47
N TYR A 122 2.02 9.13 2.40
CA TYR A 122 0.81 9.95 2.44
C TYR A 122 -0.02 9.83 1.16
N THR A 123 0.63 9.81 -0.01
CA THR A 123 -0.07 9.58 -1.27
C THR A 123 -0.80 8.23 -1.25
N ILE A 124 -0.13 7.17 -0.78
CA ILE A 124 -0.74 5.84 -0.66
C ILE A 124 -1.96 5.86 0.28
N LEU A 125 -1.84 6.48 1.46
CA LEU A 125 -2.98 6.61 2.40
C LEU A 125 -4.15 7.39 1.79
N SER A 126 -3.86 8.44 1.00
CA SER A 126 -4.87 9.26 0.33
C SER A 126 -5.58 8.48 -0.78
N ILE A 127 -4.84 7.75 -1.62
CA ILE A 127 -5.42 6.86 -2.63
C ILE A 127 -6.31 5.81 -1.95
N MET A 128 -5.87 5.22 -0.83
CA MET A 128 -6.68 4.25 -0.09
C MET A 128 -7.97 4.86 0.47
N GLN A 129 -7.95 6.12 0.90
CA GLN A 129 -9.13 6.83 1.38
C GLN A 129 -10.11 7.09 0.23
N GLU A 130 -9.60 7.63 -0.88
CA GLU A 130 -10.40 7.92 -2.08
C GLU A 130 -11.05 6.66 -2.65
N GLN A 131 -10.31 5.55 -2.77
CA GLN A 131 -10.87 4.29 -3.27
C GLN A 131 -11.91 3.70 -2.31
N ALA A 132 -11.77 3.91 -1.00
CA ALA A 132 -12.75 3.43 -0.02
C ALA A 132 -14.07 4.20 -0.12
N GLU A 133 -14.01 5.52 -0.32
CA GLU A 133 -15.18 6.40 -0.42
C GLU A 133 -15.85 6.35 -1.80
N LEU A 134 -15.06 6.45 -2.88
CA LEU A 134 -15.58 6.58 -4.24
C LEU A 134 -15.96 5.24 -4.88
N SER A 135 -15.14 4.22 -4.67
CA SER A 135 -15.24 2.98 -5.46
C SER A 135 -16.03 1.89 -4.75
N PHE A 136 -16.13 1.90 -3.41
CA PHE A 136 -16.62 0.73 -2.65
C PHE A 136 -17.54 1.01 -1.45
N ASP A 137 -17.93 2.25 -1.17
CA ASP A 137 -18.78 2.64 -0.02
C ASP A 137 -18.32 1.96 1.29
N ILE A 138 -17.01 2.02 1.51
CA ILE A 138 -16.35 1.52 2.72
C ILE A 138 -16.21 2.70 3.67
N GLU A 139 -16.89 2.65 4.81
CA GLU A 139 -16.71 3.67 5.85
C GLU A 139 -15.24 3.75 6.28
N LEU A 140 -14.65 4.94 6.27
CA LEU A 140 -13.24 5.14 6.64
C LEU A 140 -12.90 4.63 8.04
N LYS A 141 -13.86 4.71 8.96
CA LYS A 141 -13.77 4.13 10.31
C LYS A 141 -13.55 2.62 10.30
N GLU A 142 -14.17 1.90 9.35
CA GLU A 142 -14.03 0.45 9.25
C GLU A 142 -12.60 0.02 8.95
N ILE A 143 -11.82 0.88 8.28
CA ILE A 143 -10.46 0.59 7.84
C ILE A 143 -9.40 1.44 8.57
N GLY A 144 -9.82 2.31 9.49
CA GLY A 144 -8.95 3.14 10.30
C GLY A 144 -8.39 4.36 9.57
N LEU A 145 -9.09 4.87 8.55
CA LEU A 145 -8.72 6.05 7.76
C LEU A 145 -9.48 7.34 8.14
N GLU A 146 -10.38 7.29 9.13
CA GLU A 146 -11.24 8.42 9.54
C GLU A 146 -10.51 9.69 10.04
N GLN A 147 -9.19 9.63 10.23
CA GLN A 147 -8.34 10.72 10.75
C GLN A 147 -7.14 11.02 9.83
N VAL A 148 -7.20 10.68 8.55
CA VAL A 148 -6.15 11.10 7.60
C VAL A 148 -6.53 12.46 7.03
N GLU A 149 -6.26 13.52 7.79
CA GLU A 149 -6.34 14.88 7.23
C GLU A 149 -5.05 15.18 6.47
N LEU A 150 -5.13 15.38 5.16
CA LEU A 150 -3.99 15.85 4.34
C LEU A 150 -3.36 17.14 4.89
N SER A 151 -4.14 17.97 5.61
CA SER A 151 -3.69 19.20 6.28
C SER A 151 -2.79 19.02 7.48
N ASP A 152 -2.74 17.84 8.12
CA ASP A 152 -1.81 17.58 9.24
C ASP A 152 -0.37 17.30 8.76
N TYR A 153 -0.17 17.25 7.43
CA TYR A 153 0.99 16.62 6.81
C TYR A 153 1.63 17.40 5.65
N MET A 154 1.09 18.58 5.26
CA MET A 154 1.76 19.60 4.44
C MET A 154 2.27 20.75 5.30
#